data_AF-A0A351GHY8-F1
#
_entry.id   AF-A0A351GHY8-F1
#
_cell.length_a   1.000
_cell.length_b   1.000
_cell.length_c   1.000
_cell.angle_alpha   90.00
_cell.angle_beta   90.00
_cell.angle_gamma   90.00
#
_symmetry.space_group_name_H-M   'P 1'
#
loop_
_entity.id
_entity.type
_entity.pdbx_description
1 polymer ?
#
loop_
_entity_poly.entity_id
_entity_poly.type
_entity_poly.pdbx_seq_one_letter_code
_entity_poly.pdbx_strand_id
1 'polypeptide(L)' 'MAGALAKWRKEKWVRIGTDGSIKGECGTSKNKKNPDRCLPLKKAQSLSKAERAATAKKKKKEGKKKQFVKNTKKANVKR' A
#
# COMPACT_ATOMS: atom_id res chain seq x y z
N MET A 1 11.90 15.42 21.17
CA MET A 1 10.77 15.43 20.20
C MET A 1 11.14 14.59 18.98
N ALA A 2 10.35 13.59 18.60
CA ALA A 2 10.68 12.75 17.44
C ALA A 2 10.37 13.47 16.12
N GLY A 3 11.38 13.63 15.26
CA GLY A 3 11.25 14.30 13.96
C GLY A 3 10.31 13.59 12.98
N ALA A 4 9.94 14.28 11.89
CA ALA A 4 8.98 13.78 10.89
C ALA A 4 9.37 12.41 10.30
N LEU A 5 10.67 12.14 10.14
CA LEU A 5 11.20 10.86 9.68
C LEU A 5 10.90 9.71 10.65
N ALA A 6 11.03 9.96 11.95
CA ALA A 6 10.74 8.97 12.99
C ALA A 6 9.24 8.64 13.05
N LYS A 7 8.37 9.65 12.87
CA LYS A 7 6.92 9.44 12.75
C LYS A 7 6.58 8.58 11.53
N TRP A 8 7.21 8.86 10.38
CA TRP A 8 7.01 8.09 9.15
C TRP A 8 7.42 6.62 9.30
N ARG A 9 8.59 6.34 9.90
CA ARG A 9 9.05 4.97 10.16
C ARG A 9 8.13 4.20 11.13
N LYS A 10 7.53 4.90 12.10
CA LYS A 10 6.56 4.30 13.05
C LYS A 10 5.24 3.89 12.40
N GLU A 11 4.90 4.42 11.21
CA GLU A 11 3.66 4.04 10.52
C GLU A 11 3.65 2.59 10.00
N LYS A 12 4.80 1.89 10.01
CA LYS A 12 4.99 0.50 9.61
C LYS A 12 4.28 0.17 8.30
N TRP A 13 4.95 0.45 7.19
CA TRP A 13 4.34 0.28 5.88
C TRP A 13 4.30 -1.19 5.48
N VAL A 14 3.12 -1.65 5.04
CA VAL A 14 2.87 -3.05 4.69
C VAL A 14 2.48 -3.21 3.23
N ARG A 15 2.82 -4.38 2.70
CA ARG A 15 2.49 -4.81 1.34
C ARG A 15 1.11 -5.46 1.31
N ILE A 16 0.27 -5.02 0.39
CA ILE A 16 -1.07 -5.55 0.18
C ILE A 16 -1.10 -6.41 -1.08
N GLY A 17 -1.49 -7.67 -0.92
CA GLY A 17 -1.69 -8.59 -2.03
C GLY A 17 -2.98 -8.29 -2.81
N THR A 18 -3.06 -8.79 -4.04
CA THR A 18 -4.27 -8.72 -4.89
C THR A 18 -5.45 -9.49 -4.30
N ASP A 19 -5.19 -10.42 -3.40
CA ASP A 19 -6.14 -11.17 -2.58
C ASP A 19 -6.63 -10.38 -1.34
N GLY A 20 -6.08 -9.19 -1.09
CA GLY A 20 -6.45 -8.32 0.03
C GLY A 20 -5.71 -8.62 1.34
N SER A 21 -4.87 -9.65 1.37
CA SER A 21 -4.06 -10.02 2.53
C SER A 21 -2.87 -9.06 2.71
N ILE A 22 -2.45 -8.89 3.96
CA ILE A 22 -1.24 -8.15 4.33
C ILE A 22 -0.07 -9.13 4.28
N LYS A 23 0.86 -8.93 3.35
CA LYS A 23 1.94 -9.89 3.02
C LYS A 23 3.30 -9.53 3.64
N GLY A 24 3.32 -8.74 4.70
CA GLY A 24 4.53 -8.28 5.38
C GLY A 24 4.94 -6.85 5.02
N GLU A 25 6.20 -6.51 5.30
CA GLU A 25 6.74 -5.16 5.15
C GLU A 25 6.79 -4.69 3.69
N CYS A 26 6.49 -3.42 3.48
CA CYS A 26 6.65 -2.77 2.19
C CYS A 26 8.14 -2.69 1.79
N GLY A 27 8.43 -2.87 0.50
CA GLY A 27 9.80 -2.78 -0.05
C GLY A 27 10.51 -4.12 -0.20
N THR A 28 9.97 -5.20 0.33
CA THR A 28 10.54 -6.57 0.26
C THR A 28 10.18 -7.34 -1.03
N SER A 29 9.46 -6.71 -1.97
CA SER A 29 9.00 -7.37 -3.18
C SER A 29 10.14 -7.64 -4.15
N LYS A 30 10.35 -8.92 -4.52
CA LYS A 30 11.30 -9.35 -5.57
C LYS A 30 10.99 -8.72 -6.93
N ASN A 31 9.70 -8.52 -7.24
CA ASN A 31 9.29 -7.90 -8.49
C ASN A 31 9.23 -6.37 -8.34
N LYS A 32 10.23 -5.70 -8.94
CA LYS A 32 10.36 -4.22 -8.95
C LYS A 32 9.67 -3.55 -10.14
N LYS A 33 9.41 -4.28 -11.24
CA LYS A 33 8.78 -3.72 -12.46
C LYS A 33 7.28 -3.46 -12.28
N ASN A 34 6.59 -4.30 -11.51
CA ASN A 34 5.18 -4.09 -11.16
C ASN A 34 4.96 -4.43 -9.68
N PRO A 35 5.39 -3.55 -8.76
CA PRO A 35 5.33 -3.84 -7.33
C PRO A 35 3.89 -3.89 -6.82
N ASP A 36 3.71 -4.58 -5.69
CA ASP A 36 2.44 -4.58 -4.96
C ASP A 36 2.16 -3.19 -4.33
N ARG A 37 0.90 -2.95 -3.95
CA ARG A 37 0.52 -1.69 -3.28
C ARG A 37 1.04 -1.71 -1.85
N CYS A 38 1.71 -0.63 -1.45
CA CYS A 38 2.03 -0.38 -0.05
C CYS A 38 1.05 0.59 0.61
N LEU A 39 0.72 0.33 1.87
CA LEU A 39 -0.08 1.21 2.72
C LEU A 39 0.49 1.23 4.16
N PRO A 40 0.30 2.32 4.92
CA PRO A 40 0.55 2.32 6.37
C PRO A 40 -0.26 1.22 7.05
N LEU A 41 0.30 0.55 8.06
CA LEU A 41 -0.37 -0.56 8.75
C LEU A 41 -1.74 -0.16 9.28
N LYS A 42 -1.85 1.00 9.94
CA LYS A 42 -3.12 1.53 10.45
C LYS A 42 -4.18 1.67 9.35
N LYS A 43 -3.78 2.13 8.17
CA LYS A 43 -4.71 2.26 7.03
C LYS A 43 -5.06 0.91 6.43
N ALA A 44 -4.12 -0.02 6.36
CA ALA A 44 -4.40 -1.37 5.89
C ALA A 44 -5.39 -2.10 6.81
N GLN A 45 -5.27 -1.90 8.13
CA GLN A 45 -6.17 -2.47 9.13
C GLN A 45 -7.55 -1.81 9.10
N SER A 46 -7.64 -0.51 8.81
CA SER A 46 -8.93 0.20 8.69
C SER A 46 -9.73 -0.17 7.44
N LEU A 47 -9.18 -0.98 6.53
CA LEU A 47 -9.81 -1.35 5.27
C LEU A 47 -10.26 -2.80 5.31
N SER A 48 -11.43 -3.07 4.73
CA SER A 48 -11.88 -4.44 4.51
C SER A 48 -10.94 -5.18 3.55
N LYS A 49 -10.97 -6.52 3.60
CA LYS A 49 -10.18 -7.37 2.69
C LYS A 49 -10.46 -7.03 1.22
N ALA A 50 -11.73 -6.77 0.89
CA ALA A 50 -12.15 -6.39 -0.45
C ALA A 50 -11.58 -5.03 -0.88
N GLU A 51 -11.54 -4.04 0.01
CA GLU A 51 -10.99 -2.71 -0.28
C GLU A 51 -9.46 -2.74 -0.47
N ARG A 52 -8.78 -3.55 0.35
CA ARG A 52 -7.36 -3.85 0.21
C ARG A 52 -7.07 -4.52 -1.14
N ALA A 53 -7.85 -5.53 -1.51
CA ALA A 53 -7.74 -6.20 -2.79
C ALA A 53 -7.97 -5.23 -3.96
N ALA A 54 -8.98 -4.37 -3.88
CA ALA A 54 -9.31 -3.41 -4.92
C ALA A 54 -8.17 -2.42 -5.19
N THR A 55 -7.53 -1.87 -4.15
CA THR A 55 -6.40 -0.95 -4.34
C THR A 55 -5.15 -1.64 -4.89
N ALA A 56 -4.89 -2.89 -4.50
CA ALA A 56 -3.79 -3.69 -5.01
C ALA A 56 -4.01 -4.07 -6.49
N LYS A 57 -5.21 -4.55 -6.85
CA LYS A 57 -5.61 -4.84 -8.23
C LYS A 57 -5.50 -3.60 -9.12
N LYS A 58 -5.98 -2.45 -8.65
CA LYS A 58 -5.83 -1.17 -9.37
C LYS A 58 -4.37 -0.84 -9.65
N LYS A 59 -3.48 -1.00 -8.66
CA LYS A 59 -2.03 -0.76 -8.84
C LYS A 59 -1.44 -1.70 -9.88
N LYS A 60 -1.79 -2.99 -9.87
CA LYS A 60 -1.26 -3.96 -10.85
C LYS A 60 -1.75 -3.72 -12.27
N LYS A 61 -3.02 -3.32 -12.43
CA LYS A 61 -3.64 -3.04 -13.72
C LYS A 61 -3.07 -1.76 -14.35
N GLU A 62 -3.04 -0.68 -13.58
CA GLU A 62 -2.57 0.62 -14.09
C GLU A 62 -1.05 0.79 -14.02
N GLY A 63 -0.36 0.08 -13.14
CA GLY A 63 1.09 0.20 -12.94
C GLY A 63 1.93 -0.27 -14.13
N LYS A 64 1.33 -1.04 -15.05
CA LYS A 64 1.93 -1.38 -16.35
C LYS A 64 1.87 -0.21 -17.35
N LYS A 65 0.97 0.75 -17.14
CA LYS A 65 0.69 1.86 -18.08
C LYS A 65 1.09 3.22 -17.53
N LYS A 66 1.16 3.37 -16.20
CA LYS A 66 1.42 4.64 -15.51
C LYS A 66 2.49 4.45 -14.45
N GLN A 67 3.43 5.39 -14.38
CA GLN A 67 4.44 5.46 -13.32
C GLN A 67 3.78 5.63 -11.93
N PHE A 68 2.80 6.56 -11.84
CA PHE A 68 2.07 6.85 -10.61
C PHE A 68 0.61 6.42 -10.72
N VAL A 69 0.18 5.55 -9.81
CA VAL A 69 -1.22 5.09 -9.73
C VAL A 69 -1.80 5.54 -8.41
N LYS A 70 -2.83 6.38 -8.45
CA LYS A 70 -3.51 6.86 -7.23
C LYS A 70 -4.15 5.69 -6.45
N ASN A 71 -4.26 5.84 -5.14
CA ASN A 71 -5.02 4.90 -4.31
C ASN A 71 -6.53 4.99 -4.67
N THR A 72 -7.29 3.98 -4.26
CA THR A 72 -8.77 4.10 -4.26
C THR A 72 -9.19 5.17 -3.26
N LYS A 73 -10.40 5.73 -3.41
CA LYS A 73 -10.93 6.78 -2.50
C LYS A 73 -10.81 6.35 -1.03
N LYS A 74 -11.18 5.11 -0.73
CA LYS A 74 -11.10 4.53 0.62
C LYS A 74 -9.68 4.28 1.11
N ALA A 75 -8.77 3.85 0.23
CA ALA A 75 -7.37 3.61 0.57
C ALA A 75 -6.50 4.87 0.49
N ASN A 76 -7.07 6.04 0.22
CA ASN A 76 -6.34 7.30 0.23
C ASN A 76 -5.80 7.58 1.64
N VAL A 77 -4.50 7.87 1.73
CA VAL A 77 -3.82 8.19 2.99
C VAL A 77 -3.87 9.71 3.11
N LYS A 78 -4.73 10.20 3.99
CA LYS A 78 -4.73 11.60 4.43
C LYS A 78 -3.80 11.70 5.64
N ARG A 79 -2.95 12.72 5.66
CA ARG A 79 -2.08 13.06 6.80
C ARG A 79 -2.48 14.42 7.33
#